data_AF-A0A1Q7QV76-F1
#
_entry.id   AF-A0A1Q7QV76-F1
#
_cell.length_a   1.000
_cell.length_b   1.000
_cell.length_c   1.000
_cell.angle_alpha   90.00
_cell.angle_beta   90.00
_cell.angle_gamma   90.00
#
_symmetry.space_group_name_H-M   'P 1'
#
loop_
_entity.id
_entity.type
_entity.pdbx_description
1 polymer ?
#
loop_
_entity_poly.entity_id
_entity_poly.type
_entity_poly.pdbx_seq_one_letter_code
_entity_poly.pdbx_strand_id
1 'polypeptide(L)' 'MLGAVDGIGGLYIAAGFSGHGFKLSPALGEVLAAIIAGEPPDIDLSMFRLSRFAEGHPIRGRHAQGILG' A
#
# COMPACT_ATOMS: atom_id res chain seq x y z
N MET A 1 -1.73 -0.09 2.57
CA MET A 1 -0.91 1.11 2.31
C MET A 1 0.48 0.62 1.97
N LEU A 2 1.03 1.09 0.86
CA LEU A 2 2.35 0.69 0.40
C LEU A 2 3.06 1.90 -0.25
N GLY A 3 4.29 2.20 0.15
CA GLY A 3 5.14 3.21 -0.50
C GLY A 3 5.88 4.14 0.45
N ALA A 4 6.57 5.12 -0.13
CA ALA A 4 7.31 6.15 0.59
C ALA A 4 6.37 7.13 1.32
N VAL A 5 6.86 7.71 2.43
CA VAL A 5 6.17 8.76 3.17
C VAL A 5 6.65 10.13 2.69
N ASP A 6 5.71 10.93 2.18
CA ASP A 6 6.01 12.30 1.75
C ASP A 6 6.54 13.14 2.92
N GLY A 7 7.60 13.90 2.67
CA GLY A 7 8.23 14.77 3.66
C GLY A 7 9.19 14.09 4.64
N ILE A 8 9.34 12.75 4.59
CA ILE A 8 10.28 12.01 5.44
C ILE A 8 11.14 11.06 4.58
N GLY A 9 12.34 11.52 4.22
CA GLY A 9 13.27 10.74 3.42
C GLY A 9 13.66 9.41 4.08
N GLY A 10 13.62 8.33 3.31
CA GLY A 10 14.01 6.99 3.77
C GLY A 10 12.94 6.25 4.57
N LEU A 11 11.78 6.85 4.83
CA LEU A 11 10.66 6.18 5.51
C LEU A 11 9.69 5.57 4.49
N TYR A 12 9.42 4.26 4.65
CA TYR A 12 8.49 3.51 3.82
C TYR A 12 7.46 2.79 4.69
N ILE A 13 6.22 2.71 4.22
CA ILE A 13 5.12 2.02 4.90
C ILE A 13 4.66 0.84 4.05
N ALA A 14 4.51 -0.32 4.70
CA ALA A 14 3.85 -1.51 4.17
C ALA A 14 2.91 -2.06 5.24
N ALA A 15 1.68 -1.56 5.30
CA ALA A 15 0.75 -1.82 6.41
C ALA A 15 -0.73 -1.81 5.99
N GLY A 16 -1.60 -2.37 6.85
CA GLY A 16 -3.05 -2.36 6.64
C GLY A 16 -3.51 -3.28 5.51
N PHE A 17 -3.02 -4.51 5.48
CA PHE A 17 -3.39 -5.54 4.49
C PHE A 17 -4.66 -6.34 4.85
N SER A 18 -5.35 -5.96 5.93
CA SER A 18 -6.70 -6.44 6.29
C SER A 18 -6.90 -7.96 6.16
N GLY A 19 -6.07 -8.73 6.88
CA GLY A 19 -6.15 -10.20 6.96
C GLY A 19 -5.51 -10.97 5.79
N HIS A 20 -5.05 -10.27 4.74
CA HIS A 20 -4.50 -10.91 3.54
C HIS A 20 -2.99 -10.70 3.35
N GLY A 21 -2.31 -10.03 4.29
CA GLY A 21 -0.90 -9.67 4.16
C GLY A 21 0.04 -10.87 4.06
N PHE A 22 -0.27 -11.99 4.74
CA PHE A 22 0.62 -13.16 4.77
C PHE A 22 0.79 -13.79 3.39
N LYS A 23 -0.30 -14.08 2.67
CA LYS A 23 -0.23 -14.68 1.32
C LYS A 23 0.38 -13.73 0.28
N LEU A 24 0.40 -12.43 0.56
CA LEU A 24 0.92 -11.40 -0.33
C LEU A 24 2.37 -11.03 -0.02
N SER A 25 2.94 -11.49 1.11
CA SER A 25 4.21 -11.00 1.60
C SER A 25 5.39 -11.19 0.65
N PRO A 26 5.51 -12.28 -0.16
CA PRO A 26 6.62 -12.39 -1.12
C PRO A 26 6.58 -11.29 -2.18
N ALA A 27 5.44 -11.11 -2.83
CA ALA A 27 5.26 -10.08 -3.86
C ALA A 27 5.37 -8.66 -3.28
N LEU A 28 4.85 -8.42 -2.07
CA LEU A 28 4.97 -7.13 -1.41
C LEU A 28 6.43 -6.78 -1.07
N GLY A 29 7.25 -7.78 -0.75
CA GLY A 29 8.67 -7.61 -0.48
C GLY A 29 9.44 -7.17 -1.74
N GLU A 30 9.22 -7.85 -2.86
CA GLU A 30 9.83 -7.49 -4.16
C GLU A 30 9.46 -6.07 -4.58
N VAL A 31 8.17 -5.75 -4.50
CA VAL A 31 7.66 -4.42 -4.82
C VAL A 31 8.28 -3.34 -3.94
N LEU A 32 8.37 -3.57 -2.63
CA LEU A 32 8.95 -2.60 -1.70
C LEU A 32 10.45 -2.43 -1.94
N ALA A 33 11.17 -3.52 -2.25
CA ALA A 33 12.58 -3.48 -2.60
C ALA A 33 12.84 -2.65 -3.86
N ALA A 34 12.04 -2.85 -4.92
CA ALA A 34 12.14 -2.05 -6.15
C ALA A 34 11.92 -0.56 -5.86
N ILE A 35 10.89 -0.20 -5.09
CA ILE A 35 10.62 1.20 -4.70
C ILE A 35 11.81 1.80 -3.94
N ILE A 36 12.38 1.06 -2.98
CA ILE A 36 13.54 1.51 -2.19
C ILE A 36 14.78 1.69 -3.07
N ALA A 37 14.97 0.83 -4.08
CA ALA A 37 16.06 0.90 -5.04
C ALA A 37 15.87 2.01 -6.10
N GLY A 38 14.69 2.65 -6.15
CA GLY A 38 14.35 3.62 -7.20
C GLY A 38 13.99 2.97 -8.54
N GLU A 39 13.66 1.67 -8.52
CA GLU A 39 13.25 0.89 -9.67
C GLU A 39 11.71 0.90 -9.82
N PRO A 40 11.18 0.82 -11.05
CA PRO A 40 9.75 0.71 -11.26
C PRO A 40 9.22 -0.64 -10.73
N PRO A 41 8.18 -0.65 -9.89
CA PRO A 41 7.57 -1.91 -9.44
C PRO A 41 6.80 -2.59 -10.58
N ASP A 42 6.75 -3.92 -10.58
CA ASP A 42 6.06 -4.72 -11.60
C ASP A 42 4.53 -4.60 -11.60
N ILE A 43 3.96 -3.93 -10.58
CA ILE A 43 2.52 -3.72 -10.44
C ILE A 43 2.21 -2.24 -10.18
N ASP A 44 1.06 -1.77 -10.68
CA ASP A 44 0.56 -0.44 -10.35
C ASP A 44 0.09 -0.37 -8.89
N LEU A 45 0.68 0.54 -8.12
CA LEU A 45 0.39 0.77 -6.71
C LEU A 45 -0.46 2.00 -6.45
N SER A 46 -0.97 2.66 -7.50
CA SER A 46 -1.77 3.88 -7.39
C SER A 46 -2.93 3.75 -6.40
N MET A 47 -3.55 2.57 -6.29
CA MET A 47 -4.63 2.29 -5.34
C MET A 47 -4.17 2.08 -3.89
N PHE A 48 -2.89 1.79 -3.66
CA PHE A 48 -2.32 1.49 -2.33
C PHE A 48 -1.50 2.62 -1.74
N ARG A 49 -1.24 3.68 -2.51
CA ARG A 49 -0.50 4.87 -2.08
C ARG A 49 -1.11 5.50 -0.83
N LEU A 50 -0.24 6.07 0.00
CA LEU A 50 -0.61 6.64 1.29
C LEU A 50 -1.54 7.86 1.12
N SER A 51 -1.27 8.70 0.12
CA SER A 51 -1.99 9.96 -0.15
C SER A 51 -3.46 9.78 -0.55
N ARG A 52 -3.90 8.57 -0.91
CA ARG A 52 -5.28 8.32 -1.38
C ARG A 52 -6.35 8.69 -0.35
N PHE A 53 -6.02 8.66 0.95
CA PHE A 53 -6.95 9.07 2.00
C PHE A 53 -7.12 10.59 2.05
N ALA A 54 -6.01 11.34 1.99
CA ALA A 54 -6.01 12.79 2.00
C ALA A 54 -6.69 13.37 0.74
N GLU A 55 -6.57 12.67 -0.39
CA GLU A 55 -7.19 13.05 -1.64
C GLU A 55 -8.67 12.64 -1.80
N GLY A 56 -9.27 12.01 -0.78
CA GLY A 56 -10.66 11.57 -0.86
C GLY A 56 -10.90 10.41 -1.81
N HIS A 57 -9.87 9.61 -2.12
CA HIS A 57 -9.92 8.41 -2.94
C HIS A 57 -9.73 7.10 -2.13
N PRO A 58 -10.50 6.84 -1.06
CA PRO A 58 -10.42 5.57 -0.35
C PRO A 58 -10.99 4.44 -1.22
N ILE A 59 -10.39 3.25 -1.12
CA ILE A 59 -10.99 2.03 -1.69
C ILE A 59 -12.27 1.74 -0.91
N ARG A 60 -13.40 1.68 -1.61
CA ARG A 60 -14.72 1.37 -1.02
C ARG A 60 -15.16 -0.02 -1.47
N GLY A 61 -15.53 -0.86 -0.51
CA GLY A 61 -16.17 -2.13 -0.79
C GLY A 61 -17.55 -1.93 -1.41
N ARG A 62 -18.01 -2.91 -2.21
CA ARG A 62 -19.34 -2.92 -2.81
C ARG A 62 -20.47 -3.17 -1.78
N HIS A 63 -20.12 -3.60 -0.57
CA HIS A 63 -21.03 -3.83 0.54
C HIS A 63 -20.70 -2.88 1.70
N ALA A 64 -21.70 -2.17 2.21
CA ALA A 64 -21.55 -1.13 3.24
C ALA A 64 -21.28 -1.69 4.66
N GLN A 65 -21.29 -3.00 4.85
CA GLN A 65 -21.06 -3.61 6.16
C GLN A 65 -19.57 -3.83 6.37
N GLY A 66 -18.95 -2.89 7.08
CA GLY A 66 -17.60 -3.02 7.60
C GLY A 66 -17.52 -4.21 8.55
N ILE A 67 -16.61 -5.13 8.27
CA ILE A 67 -16.15 -6.08 9.27
C ILE A 67 -15.15 -5.29 10.11
N LEU A 68 -15.61 -4.88 11.29
CA LEU A 68 -14.79 -4.31 12.34
C LEU A 68 -13.69 -5.32 12.69
N GLY A 69 -12.44 -4.88 12.57
CA GLY A 69 -11.22 -5.58 12.97
C GLY A 69 -10.06 -4.61 12.92
#